data_AF-A0A0S7WYB1-F1
#
_entry.id   AF-A0A0S7WYB1-F1
#
_cell.length_a   1.000
_cell.length_b   1.000
_cell.length_c   1.000
_cell.angle_alpha   90.00
_cell.angle_beta   90.00
_cell.angle_gamma   90.00
#
_symmetry.space_group_name_H-M   'P 1'
#
loop_
_entity.id
_entity.type
_entity.pdbx_description
1 polymer ?
#
loop_
_entity_poly.entity_id
_entity_poly.type
_entity_poly.pdbx_seq_one_letter_code
_entity_poly.pdbx_strand_id
1 'polypeptide(L)'
;MILKIDYRKVKLLIFVCLVLAILVIGYSPQSLAEAKTAEVKTSGEGLVSRVAPGEFLPISVKLINFGKGQRVDVTINYQILNSNNELVFSETETVAVETTASFVKNIQIPLDLPSGKYVASSEIIYEGQKVPASSNFQFTVERKIAGIFVSQLIVYGIITVLIGILFAVVSRLIIKKRRASRLSPHEYSNVPKQERLFYELISDIIMQMRYYSGHKAIEIAENIDGLVVQEGSGKVLKINKDPAEIIALLILQYQKQIGKKMRVLPRRTDRETKTRLRPIDKNLDIIKKYFR
;
A
#
# COMPACT_ATOMS: atom_id res chain seq x y z
N MET A 1 7.96 11.66 29.51
CA MET A 1 7.27 10.46 28.97
C MET A 1 7.59 10.27 27.49
N ILE A 2 8.70 9.59 27.18
CA ILE A 2 9.08 9.23 25.80
C ILE A 2 8.15 8.09 25.37
N LEU A 3 7.26 8.34 24.42
CA LEU A 3 6.43 7.30 23.83
C LEU A 3 7.36 6.28 23.15
N LYS A 4 7.64 5.15 23.82
CA LYS A 4 8.21 3.97 23.18
C LYS A 4 7.20 3.52 22.14
N ILE A 5 7.43 3.91 20.89
CA ILE A 5 6.66 3.38 19.76
C ILE A 5 7.02 1.91 19.68
N ASP A 6 6.06 1.08 20.06
CA ASP A 6 6.20 -0.37 20.05
C ASP A 6 6.31 -0.84 18.61
N TYR A 7 7.52 -1.25 18.21
CA TYR A 7 7.83 -1.69 16.85
C TYR A 7 6.98 -2.89 16.42
N ARG A 8 6.45 -3.65 17.41
CA ARG A 8 5.47 -4.71 17.15
C ARG A 8 4.18 -4.17 16.53
N LYS A 9 3.70 -3.01 16.96
CA LYS A 9 2.47 -2.40 16.43
C LYS A 9 2.62 -1.91 14.99
N VAL A 10 3.80 -1.41 14.62
CA VAL A 10 4.08 -0.99 13.23
C VAL A 10 4.18 -2.19 12.31
N LYS A 11 4.89 -3.24 12.72
CA LYS A 11 4.94 -4.51 11.96
C LYS A 11 3.56 -5.15 11.82
N LEU A 12 2.75 -5.13 12.88
CA LEU A 12 1.38 -5.64 12.86
C LEU A 12 0.51 -4.84 11.87
N LEU A 13 0.63 -3.51 11.85
CA LEU A 13 -0.12 -2.66 10.91
C LEU A 13 0.25 -2.94 9.45
N ILE A 14 1.55 -3.07 9.16
CA ILE A 14 2.03 -3.43 7.81
C ILE A 14 1.51 -4.83 7.42
N PHE A 15 1.58 -5.80 8.33
CA PHE A 15 1.09 -7.15 8.10
C PHE A 15 -0.42 -7.17 7.82
N VAL A 16 -1.23 -6.46 8.61
CA VAL A 16 -2.68 -6.36 8.41
C VAL A 16 -3.01 -5.70 7.06
N CYS A 17 -2.30 -4.63 6.68
CA CYS A 17 -2.48 -4.01 5.36
C CYS A 17 -2.11 -4.96 4.21
N LEU A 18 -1.07 -5.77 4.37
CA LEU A 18 -0.63 -6.75 3.37
C LEU A 18 -1.65 -7.88 3.23
N VAL A 19 -2.18 -8.38 4.36
CA VAL A 19 -3.27 -9.38 4.38
C VAL A 19 -4.55 -8.82 3.75
N LEU A 20 -4.92 -7.57 4.04
CA LEU A 20 -6.07 -6.91 3.42
C LEU A 20 -5.88 -6.73 1.91
N ALA A 21 -4.68 -6.37 1.45
CA ALA A 21 -4.38 -6.28 0.03
C ALA A 21 -4.49 -7.65 -0.66
N ILE A 22 -3.98 -8.72 -0.04
CA ILE A 22 -4.12 -10.09 -0.54
C ILE A 22 -5.60 -10.52 -0.56
N LEU A 23 -6.38 -10.20 0.47
CA LEU A 23 -7.82 -10.47 0.49
C LEU A 23 -8.54 -9.74 -0.64
N VAL A 24 -8.25 -8.46 -0.88
CA VAL A 24 -8.88 -7.69 -1.98
C VAL A 24 -8.51 -8.26 -3.35
N ILE A 25 -7.27 -8.72 -3.54
CA ILE A 25 -6.83 -9.38 -4.79
C ILE A 25 -7.47 -10.77 -4.93
N GLY A 26 -7.59 -11.52 -3.82
CA GLY A 26 -8.21 -12.84 -3.77
C GLY A 26 -9.73 -12.81 -3.91
N TYR A 27 -10.38 -11.70 -3.56
CA TYR A 27 -11.78 -11.39 -3.88
C TYR A 27 -11.92 -10.93 -5.34
N SER A 28 -11.34 -11.67 -6.28
CA SER A 28 -11.85 -11.61 -7.65
C SER A 28 -13.28 -12.21 -7.62
N PRO A 29 -14.33 -11.49 -8.04
CA PRO A 29 -15.72 -11.98 -7.98
C PRO A 29 -16.03 -13.13 -8.96
N GLN A 30 -15.01 -13.87 -9.41
CA GLN A 30 -15.17 -15.02 -10.31
C GLN A 30 -15.67 -16.30 -9.63
N SER A 31 -15.72 -16.38 -8.29
CA SER A 31 -16.15 -17.60 -7.58
C SER A 31 -17.56 -17.56 -6.99
N LEU A 32 -18.38 -16.55 -7.31
CA LEU A 32 -19.80 -16.49 -6.94
C LEU A 32 -20.71 -16.86 -8.13
N ALA A 33 -20.23 -17.75 -9.01
CA ALA A 33 -21.09 -18.46 -9.95
C ALA A 33 -21.91 -19.51 -9.19
N GLU A 34 -23.11 -19.10 -8.82
CA GLU A 34 -24.33 -19.88 -8.63
C GLU A 34 -24.16 -21.41 -8.45
N ALA A 35 -24.43 -21.90 -7.24
CA ALA A 35 -24.93 -23.25 -7.04
C ALA A 35 -26.31 -23.36 -7.73
N LYS A 36 -26.32 -23.71 -9.01
CA LYS A 36 -27.53 -24.02 -9.78
C LYS A 36 -27.73 -25.53 -9.81
N THR A 37 -28.91 -25.91 -9.31
CA THR A 37 -29.50 -27.24 -9.32
C THR A 37 -29.43 -27.92 -10.68
N ALA A 38 -29.24 -29.24 -10.67
CA ALA A 38 -29.16 -30.09 -11.84
C ALA A 38 -30.47 -30.07 -12.63
N GLU A 39 -30.51 -29.25 -13.68
CA GLU A 39 -31.41 -29.42 -14.83
C GLU A 39 -30.54 -29.67 -16.06
N VAL A 40 -31.00 -30.61 -16.89
CA VAL A 40 -30.32 -31.05 -18.11
C VAL A 40 -30.16 -29.86 -19.06
N LYS A 41 -28.94 -29.33 -19.15
CA LYS A 41 -28.58 -28.24 -20.08
C LYS A 41 -27.80 -28.78 -21.26
N THR A 42 -28.23 -28.41 -22.46
CA THR A 42 -27.41 -28.41 -23.68
C THR A 42 -26.22 -27.47 -23.44
N SER A 43 -25.01 -28.02 -23.38
CA SER A 43 -23.79 -27.34 -22.94
C SER A 43 -23.29 -26.33 -23.99
N GLY A 44 -23.88 -25.14 -24.03
CA GLY A 44 -23.25 -23.94 -24.57
C GLY A 44 -22.38 -23.31 -23.49
N GLU A 45 -21.14 -23.74 -23.35
CA GLU A 45 -20.19 -23.12 -22.41
C GLU A 45 -19.73 -21.77 -22.98
N GLY A 46 -20.38 -20.68 -22.58
CA GLY A 46 -19.88 -19.33 -22.82
C GLY A 46 -18.54 -19.15 -22.09
N LEU A 47 -17.43 -19.16 -22.82
CA LEU A 47 -16.08 -19.02 -22.28
C LEU A 47 -15.80 -17.62 -21.69
N VAL A 48 -16.62 -16.63 -22.05
CA VAL A 48 -16.41 -15.22 -21.75
C VAL A 48 -17.67 -14.62 -21.14
N SER A 49 -17.57 -14.11 -19.91
CA SER A 49 -18.68 -13.43 -19.21
C SER A 49 -18.78 -11.94 -19.52
N ARG A 50 -17.71 -11.34 -20.05
CA ARG A 50 -17.59 -9.90 -20.33
C ARG A 50 -16.84 -9.63 -21.62
N VAL A 51 -17.39 -8.77 -22.47
CA VAL A 51 -16.82 -8.38 -23.77
C VAL A 51 -16.98 -6.89 -23.96
N ALA A 52 -16.02 -6.23 -24.63
CA ALA A 52 -16.18 -4.82 -24.98
C ALA A 52 -16.81 -4.66 -26.38
N PRO A 53 -17.51 -3.53 -26.64
CA PRO A 53 -17.93 -3.18 -28.00
C PRO A 53 -16.74 -3.23 -28.97
N GLY A 54 -16.92 -3.83 -30.15
CA GLY A 54 -15.88 -4.04 -31.16
C GLY A 54 -15.02 -5.29 -30.96
N GLU A 55 -15.06 -5.95 -29.81
CA GLU A 55 -14.31 -7.19 -29.55
C GLU A 55 -15.08 -8.43 -30.03
N PHE A 56 -14.38 -9.56 -30.08
CA PHE A 56 -14.96 -10.84 -30.49
C PHE A 56 -15.51 -11.61 -29.28
N LEU A 57 -16.74 -12.09 -29.41
CA LEU A 57 -17.38 -13.03 -28.50
C LEU A 57 -17.23 -14.46 -29.05
N PRO A 58 -16.41 -15.32 -28.42
CA PRO A 58 -16.28 -16.72 -28.83
C PRO A 58 -17.49 -17.53 -28.37
N ILE A 59 -18.16 -18.20 -29.30
CA ILE A 59 -19.28 -19.11 -29.07
C ILE A 59 -18.85 -20.52 -29.46
N SER A 60 -18.80 -21.43 -28.50
CA SER A 60 -18.51 -22.84 -28.73
C SER A 60 -19.79 -23.59 -29.09
N VAL A 61 -19.83 -24.18 -30.28
CA VAL A 61 -20.95 -25.02 -30.74
C VAL A 61 -20.47 -26.45 -30.90
N LYS A 62 -21.23 -27.38 -30.32
CA LYS A 62 -21.03 -28.82 -30.48
C LYS A 62 -22.27 -29.42 -31.13
N LEU A 63 -22.09 -29.92 -32.34
CA LEU A 63 -23.11 -30.61 -33.13
C LEU A 63 -22.91 -32.11 -33.03
N ILE A 64 -23.99 -32.85 -32.84
CA ILE A 64 -23.98 -34.32 -32.76
C ILE A 64 -25.07 -34.82 -33.70
N ASN A 65 -24.68 -35.59 -34.71
CA ASN A 65 -25.59 -36.28 -35.61
C ASN A 65 -25.90 -37.67 -35.04
N PHE A 66 -27.17 -37.92 -34.71
CA PHE A 66 -27.65 -39.21 -34.22
C PHE A 66 -28.09 -40.17 -35.34
N GLY A 67 -28.00 -39.75 -36.61
CA GLY A 67 -28.34 -40.55 -37.79
C GLY A 67 -27.31 -41.66 -38.10
N LYS A 68 -27.66 -42.55 -39.05
CA LYS A 68 -26.85 -43.72 -39.46
C LYS A 68 -25.64 -43.36 -40.33
N GLY A 69 -24.85 -42.36 -39.93
CA GLY A 69 -23.59 -41.96 -40.60
C GLY A 69 -23.76 -41.25 -41.95
N GLN A 70 -24.93 -40.70 -42.25
CA GLN A 70 -25.11 -39.83 -43.42
C GLN A 70 -24.70 -38.41 -43.08
N ARG A 71 -24.01 -37.74 -44.01
CA ARG A 71 -23.69 -36.32 -43.91
C ARG A 71 -24.97 -35.50 -44.03
N VAL A 72 -25.21 -34.62 -43.06
CA VAL A 72 -26.38 -33.74 -43.00
C VAL A 72 -25.91 -32.30 -42.95
N ASP A 73 -26.54 -31.44 -43.74
CA ASP A 73 -26.32 -30.00 -43.66
C ASP A 73 -27.16 -29.40 -42.54
N VAL A 74 -26.50 -28.62 -41.68
CA VAL A 74 -27.07 -28.03 -40.48
C VAL A 74 -26.97 -26.53 -40.59
N THR A 75 -28.09 -25.83 -40.47
CA THR A 75 -28.11 -24.36 -40.44
C THR A 75 -28.12 -23.87 -39.01
N ILE A 76 -27.26 -22.92 -38.69
CA ILE A 76 -27.08 -22.38 -37.35
C ILE A 76 -27.32 -20.88 -37.42
N ASN A 77 -28.28 -20.41 -36.64
CA ASN A 77 -28.57 -18.99 -36.47
C ASN A 77 -27.98 -18.54 -35.13
N TYR A 78 -26.95 -17.71 -35.21
CA TYR A 78 -26.40 -17.00 -34.06
C TYR A 78 -27.15 -15.70 -33.87
N GLN A 79 -27.63 -15.45 -32.67
CA GLN A 79 -28.38 -14.26 -32.32
C GLN A 79 -27.82 -13.64 -31.04
N ILE A 80 -27.81 -12.32 -30.97
CA ILE A 80 -27.56 -11.57 -29.73
C ILE A 80 -28.84 -10.81 -29.39
N LEU A 81 -29.38 -11.10 -28.22
CA LEU A 81 -30.58 -10.50 -27.67
C LEU A 81 -30.21 -9.56 -26.53
N ASN A 82 -30.91 -8.42 -26.42
CA ASN A 82 -30.77 -7.53 -25.26
C ASN A 82 -31.57 -8.05 -24.05
N SER A 83 -31.60 -7.28 -22.96
CA SER A 83 -32.34 -7.63 -21.74
C SER A 83 -33.87 -7.73 -21.93
N ASN A 84 -34.40 -7.17 -23.01
CA ASN A 84 -35.82 -7.20 -23.36
C ASN A 84 -36.13 -8.33 -24.37
N ASN A 85 -35.17 -9.22 -24.64
CA ASN A 85 -35.21 -10.24 -25.69
C ASN A 85 -35.38 -9.69 -27.11
N GLU A 86 -35.01 -8.43 -27.34
CA GLU A 86 -35.03 -7.84 -28.68
C GLU A 86 -33.75 -8.23 -29.42
N LEU A 87 -33.89 -8.59 -30.69
CA LEU A 87 -32.78 -8.95 -31.56
C LEU A 87 -31.91 -7.73 -31.86
N VAL A 88 -30.62 -7.82 -31.52
CA VAL A 88 -29.64 -6.77 -31.78
C VAL A 88 -28.67 -7.15 -32.90
N PHE A 89 -28.34 -8.43 -33.00
CA PHE A 89 -27.47 -8.96 -34.04
C PHE A 89 -27.90 -10.38 -34.41
N SER A 90 -27.76 -10.75 -35.68
CA SER A 90 -28.05 -12.09 -36.18
C SER A 90 -27.06 -12.46 -37.30
N GLU A 91 -26.57 -13.69 -37.29
CA GLU A 91 -25.71 -14.26 -38.33
C GLU A 91 -26.10 -15.72 -38.56
N THR A 92 -26.09 -16.17 -39.80
CA THR A 92 -26.45 -17.54 -40.18
C THR A 92 -25.28 -18.24 -40.85
N GLU A 93 -25.03 -19.49 -40.48
CA GLU A 93 -23.98 -20.33 -41.06
C GLU A 93 -24.51 -21.75 -41.31
N THR A 94 -24.13 -22.35 -42.43
CA THR A 94 -24.49 -23.73 -42.75
C THR A 94 -23.24 -24.61 -42.68
N VAL A 95 -23.29 -25.65 -41.86
CA VAL A 95 -22.19 -26.59 -41.61
C VAL A 95 -22.65 -28.00 -41.88
N ALA A 96 -21.85 -28.76 -42.62
CA ALA A 96 -22.13 -30.16 -42.87
C ALA A 96 -21.53 -31.05 -41.76
N VAL A 97 -22.33 -31.96 -41.21
CA VAL A 97 -21.94 -32.83 -40.09
C VAL A 97 -22.23 -34.29 -40.43
N GLU A 98 -21.26 -35.17 -40.22
CA GLU A 98 -21.42 -36.62 -40.41
C GLU A 98 -21.69 -37.34 -39.08
N THR A 99 -20.88 -37.09 -38.04
CA THR A 99 -21.02 -37.73 -36.72
C THR A 99 -21.03 -36.71 -35.59
N THR A 100 -19.94 -35.99 -35.38
CA THR A 100 -19.83 -34.93 -34.36
C THR A 100 -18.90 -33.85 -34.89
N ALA A 101 -19.29 -32.59 -34.71
CA ALA A 101 -18.47 -31.45 -35.05
C ALA A 101 -18.46 -30.47 -33.87
N SER A 102 -17.27 -29.97 -33.52
CA SER A 102 -17.08 -28.95 -32.49
C SER A 102 -16.28 -27.81 -33.08
N PHE A 103 -16.78 -26.59 -32.97
CA PHE A 103 -16.07 -25.42 -33.46
C PHE A 103 -16.42 -24.18 -32.63
N VAL A 104 -15.57 -23.16 -32.73
CA VAL A 104 -15.72 -21.89 -32.02
C VAL A 104 -15.94 -20.79 -33.05
N LYS A 105 -17.12 -20.15 -33.00
CA LYS A 105 -17.45 -18.99 -33.82
C LYS A 105 -17.09 -17.72 -33.07
N ASN A 106 -16.31 -16.84 -33.68
CA ASN A 106 -15.97 -15.53 -33.11
C ASN A 106 -16.91 -14.47 -33.70
N ILE A 107 -17.88 -14.02 -32.92
CA ILE A 107 -18.83 -12.98 -33.35
C ILE A 107 -18.31 -11.62 -32.93
N GLN A 108 -18.16 -10.69 -33.88
CA GLN A 108 -17.73 -9.33 -33.55
C GLN A 108 -18.90 -8.54 -32.96
N ILE A 109 -18.72 -8.01 -31.75
CA ILE A 109 -19.72 -7.18 -31.09
C ILE A 109 -19.76 -5.79 -31.75
N PRO A 110 -20.94 -5.26 -32.13
CA PRO A 110 -21.04 -3.92 -32.71
C PRO A 110 -20.39 -2.84 -31.84
N LEU A 111 -19.71 -1.88 -32.47
CA LEU A 111 -18.96 -0.80 -31.78
C LEU A 111 -19.87 0.17 -31.02
N ASP A 112 -21.09 0.33 -31.50
CA ASP A 112 -22.14 1.20 -30.97
C ASP A 112 -23.02 0.51 -29.92
N LEU A 113 -22.78 -0.78 -29.65
CA LEU A 113 -23.56 -1.54 -28.69
C LEU A 113 -23.40 -0.94 -27.27
N PRO A 114 -24.49 -0.55 -26.59
CA PRO A 114 -24.41 0.03 -25.26
C PRO A 114 -23.97 -1.00 -24.22
N SER A 115 -23.38 -0.53 -23.12
CA SER A 115 -23.06 -1.40 -22.00
C SER A 115 -24.33 -1.99 -21.38
N GLY A 116 -24.34 -3.29 -21.10
CA GLY A 116 -25.54 -3.96 -20.61
C GLY A 116 -25.40 -5.47 -20.53
N LYS A 117 -26.48 -6.15 -20.09
CA LYS A 117 -26.58 -7.61 -20.10
C LYS A 117 -27.24 -8.07 -21.39
N TYR A 118 -26.66 -9.10 -22.00
CA TYR A 118 -27.09 -9.67 -23.27
C TYR A 118 -27.16 -11.19 -23.18
N VAL A 119 -27.92 -11.78 -24.09
CA VAL A 119 -28.02 -13.23 -24.27
C VAL A 119 -27.52 -13.55 -25.67
N ALA A 120 -26.50 -14.39 -25.76
CA ALA A 120 -26.14 -15.01 -27.01
C ALA A 120 -26.95 -16.31 -27.14
N SER A 121 -27.68 -16.44 -28.25
CA SER A 121 -28.50 -17.60 -28.61
C SER A 121 -27.92 -18.23 -29.87
N SER A 122 -27.84 -19.55 -29.90
CA SER A 122 -27.54 -20.33 -31.11
C SER A 122 -28.70 -21.28 -31.37
N GLU A 123 -29.39 -21.10 -32.49
CA GLU A 123 -30.48 -21.97 -32.94
C GLU A 123 -29.98 -22.87 -34.06
N ILE A 124 -30.12 -24.17 -33.88
CA ILE A 124 -29.66 -25.20 -34.79
C ILE A 124 -30.89 -25.81 -35.47
N ILE A 125 -30.89 -25.77 -36.79
CA ILE A 125 -31.97 -26.26 -37.65
C ILE A 125 -31.42 -27.38 -38.53
N TYR A 126 -31.91 -28.60 -38.32
CA TYR A 126 -31.69 -29.74 -39.23
C TYR A 126 -32.79 -29.78 -40.30
N GLU A 127 -32.47 -30.33 -41.48
CA GLU A 127 -33.45 -30.56 -42.53
C GLU A 127 -34.59 -31.46 -42.03
N GLY A 128 -35.85 -31.03 -42.21
CA GLY A 128 -37.04 -31.77 -41.75
C GLY A 128 -37.35 -31.66 -40.25
N GLN A 129 -36.54 -30.95 -39.47
CA GLN A 129 -36.81 -30.72 -38.05
C GLN A 129 -37.87 -29.63 -37.86
N LYS A 130 -38.93 -29.92 -37.08
CA LYS A 130 -40.01 -28.96 -36.80
C LYS A 130 -39.67 -27.95 -35.69
N VAL A 131 -38.81 -28.32 -34.74
CA VAL A 131 -38.47 -27.50 -33.58
C VAL A 131 -36.95 -27.37 -33.51
N PRO A 132 -36.38 -26.17 -33.69
CA PRO A 132 -34.93 -25.97 -33.63
C PRO A 132 -34.37 -26.29 -32.24
N ALA A 133 -33.14 -26.79 -32.19
CA ALA A 133 -32.42 -26.93 -30.95
C ALA A 133 -31.74 -25.61 -30.61
N SER A 134 -32.02 -25.03 -29.43
CA SER A 134 -31.42 -23.76 -29.01
C SER A 134 -30.44 -23.94 -27.84
N SER A 135 -29.43 -23.07 -27.79
CA SER A 135 -28.54 -22.93 -26.65
C SER A 135 -28.28 -21.45 -26.39
N ASN A 136 -28.42 -21.04 -25.13
CA ASN A 136 -28.33 -19.64 -24.72
C ASN A 136 -27.31 -19.48 -23.61
N PHE A 137 -26.50 -18.43 -23.67
CA PHE A 137 -25.66 -18.00 -22.54
C PHE A 137 -25.69 -16.49 -22.36
N GLN A 138 -25.56 -16.06 -21.11
CA GLN A 138 -25.58 -14.64 -20.75
C GLN A 138 -24.16 -14.09 -20.73
N PHE A 139 -24.00 -12.87 -21.23
CA PHE A 139 -22.76 -12.11 -21.15
C PHE A 139 -23.03 -10.62 -20.91
N THR A 140 -22.01 -9.89 -20.46
CA THR A 140 -22.12 -8.45 -20.21
C THR A 140 -21.25 -7.70 -21.20
N VAL A 141 -21.83 -6.72 -21.87
CA VAL A 141 -21.10 -5.76 -22.69
C VAL A 141 -20.67 -4.63 -21.78
N GLU A 142 -19.38 -4.37 -21.73
CA GLU A 142 -18.80 -3.33 -20.89
C GLU A 142 -17.67 -2.60 -21.62
N ARG A 143 -17.70 -1.27 -21.58
CA ARG A 143 -16.63 -0.45 -22.17
C ARG A 143 -15.28 -0.71 -21.50
N LYS A 144 -14.23 -0.68 -22.30
CA LYS A 144 -12.84 -0.65 -21.84
C LYS A 144 -12.26 0.75 -21.98
N ILE A 145 -11.44 1.15 -21.02
CA ILE A 145 -10.62 2.36 -21.08
C ILE A 145 -9.17 1.90 -20.92
N ALA A 146 -8.34 2.19 -21.92
CA ALA A 146 -6.95 1.74 -21.96
C ALA A 146 -6.78 0.21 -21.74
N GLY A 147 -7.69 -0.60 -22.29
CA GLY A 147 -7.67 -2.07 -22.16
C GLY A 147 -8.27 -2.63 -20.87
N ILE A 148 -8.69 -1.79 -19.92
CA ILE A 148 -9.25 -2.20 -18.63
C ILE A 148 -10.76 -1.95 -18.61
N PHE A 149 -11.54 -2.91 -18.11
CA PHE A 149 -12.99 -2.73 -17.94
C PHE A 149 -13.29 -1.64 -16.90
N VAL A 150 -14.31 -0.81 -17.13
CA VAL A 150 -14.67 0.30 -16.22
C VAL A 150 -14.92 -0.16 -14.78
N SER A 151 -15.55 -1.32 -14.60
CA SER A 151 -15.81 -1.97 -13.31
C SER A 151 -14.53 -2.28 -12.54
N GLN A 152 -13.44 -2.59 -13.25
CA GLN A 152 -12.14 -2.85 -12.63
C GLN A 152 -11.42 -1.56 -12.22
N LEU A 153 -11.67 -0.43 -12.90
CA LEU A 153 -11.06 0.86 -12.54
C LEU A 153 -11.43 1.31 -11.13
N ILE A 154 -12.68 1.06 -10.69
CA ILE A 154 -13.12 1.39 -9.33
C ILE A 154 -12.29 0.60 -8.30
N VAL A 155 -12.11 -0.71 -8.55
CA VAL A 155 -11.33 -1.58 -7.67
C VAL A 155 -9.87 -1.11 -7.61
N TYR A 156 -9.25 -0.82 -8.75
CA TYR A 156 -7.88 -0.29 -8.79
C TYR A 156 -7.75 1.08 -8.13
N GLY A 157 -8.76 1.94 -8.25
CA GLY A 157 -8.81 3.23 -7.56
C GLY A 157 -8.77 3.07 -6.04
N ILE A 158 -9.60 2.17 -5.49
CA ILE A 158 -9.62 1.85 -4.05
C ILE A 158 -8.26 1.33 -3.58
N ILE A 159 -7.67 0.39 -4.32
CA ILE A 159 -6.34 -0.17 -4.01
C ILE A 159 -5.28 0.94 -3.98
N THR A 160 -5.29 1.84 -4.97
CA THR A 160 -4.33 2.96 -5.08
C THR A 160 -4.44 3.91 -3.89
N VAL A 161 -5.66 4.26 -3.48
CA VAL A 161 -5.91 5.11 -2.30
C VAL A 161 -5.40 4.44 -1.02
N LEU A 162 -5.66 3.14 -0.82
CA LEU A 162 -5.17 2.40 0.35
C LEU A 162 -3.63 2.40 0.43
N ILE A 163 -2.96 2.19 -0.71
CA ILE A 163 -1.50 2.25 -0.81
C ILE A 163 -1.01 3.66 -0.44
N GLY A 164 -1.63 4.72 -0.96
CA GLY A 164 -1.29 6.10 -0.63
C GLY A 164 -1.40 6.42 0.86
N ILE A 165 -2.47 5.96 1.53
CA ILE A 165 -2.68 6.11 2.98
C ILE A 165 -1.57 5.39 3.76
N LEU A 166 -1.23 4.16 3.37
CA LEU A 166 -0.15 3.39 4.00
C LEU A 166 1.20 4.14 3.89
N PHE A 167 1.54 4.64 2.70
CA PHE A 167 2.76 5.44 2.50
C PHE A 167 2.77 6.71 3.36
N ALA A 168 1.65 7.42 3.47
CA ALA A 168 1.53 8.60 4.31
C ALA A 168 1.75 8.29 5.80
N VAL A 169 1.16 7.19 6.31
CA VAL A 169 1.34 6.74 7.70
C VAL A 169 2.79 6.35 7.97
N VAL A 170 3.39 5.52 7.09
CA VAL A 170 4.79 5.10 7.23
C VAL A 170 5.72 6.30 7.19
N SER A 171 5.53 7.23 6.25
CA SER A 171 6.32 8.45 6.14
C SER A 171 6.24 9.29 7.42
N ARG A 172 5.03 9.47 7.97
CA ARG A 172 4.82 10.20 9.23
C ARG A 172 5.52 9.53 10.42
N LEU A 173 5.51 8.20 10.49
CA LEU A 173 6.21 7.43 11.53
C LEU A 173 7.73 7.54 11.40
N ILE A 174 8.28 7.48 10.19
CA ILE A 174 9.71 7.65 9.92
C ILE A 174 10.15 9.06 10.33
N ILE A 175 9.40 10.10 9.95
CA ILE A 175 9.70 11.49 10.33
C ILE A 175 9.68 11.64 11.86
N LYS A 176 8.68 11.07 12.54
CA LYS A 176 8.60 11.11 14.01
C LYS A 176 9.79 10.40 14.68
N LYS A 177 10.20 9.23 14.16
CA LYS A 177 11.37 8.50 14.67
C LYS A 177 12.67 9.28 14.47
N ARG A 178 12.89 9.85 13.28
CA ARG A 178 14.07 10.68 12.99
C ARG A 178 14.15 11.91 13.89
N ARG A 179 13.02 12.50 14.29
CA ARG A 179 13.00 13.60 15.27
C ARG A 179 13.34 13.13 16.68
N ALA A 180 12.84 11.98 17.11
CA ALA A 180 13.12 11.43 18.44
C ALA A 180 14.57 10.97 18.61
N SER A 181 15.19 10.37 17.59
CA SER A 181 16.57 9.90 17.66
C SER A 181 17.60 11.03 17.71
N ARG A 182 17.26 12.24 17.25
CA ARG A 182 18.14 13.42 17.33
C ARG A 182 18.27 13.99 18.75
N LEU A 183 17.44 13.54 19.69
CA LEU A 183 17.37 14.05 21.06
C LEU A 183 17.82 13.01 22.10
N SER A 184 18.44 11.92 21.66
CA SER A 184 19.01 10.92 22.56
C SER A 184 20.27 11.48 23.21
N PRO A 185 20.36 11.53 24.55
CA PRO A 185 21.58 11.94 25.24
C PRO A 185 22.75 11.04 24.83
N HIS A 186 23.91 11.64 24.62
CA HIS A 186 25.13 10.88 24.36
C HIS A 186 25.66 10.30 25.67
N GLU A 187 26.01 9.02 25.67
CA GLU A 187 26.68 8.40 26.81
C GLU A 187 28.20 8.60 26.71
N TYR A 188 28.78 9.04 27.83
CA TYR A 188 30.21 9.31 28.01
C TYR A 188 30.81 8.37 29.07
N SER A 189 30.49 7.09 28.97
CA SER A 189 30.98 6.05 29.89
C SER A 189 32.51 5.92 29.88
N ASN A 190 33.14 6.22 28.73
CA ASN A 190 34.58 6.20 28.52
C ASN A 190 35.33 7.42 29.08
N VAL A 191 34.64 8.48 29.50
CA VAL A 191 35.24 9.68 30.08
C VAL A 191 35.32 9.54 31.62
N PRO A 192 36.42 9.98 32.26
CA PRO A 192 36.55 10.01 33.72
C PRO A 192 35.35 10.70 34.38
N LYS A 193 34.91 10.18 35.53
CA LYS A 193 33.67 10.61 36.20
C LYS A 193 33.63 12.12 36.52
N GLN A 194 34.78 12.72 36.80
CA GLN A 194 34.92 14.15 37.15
C GLN A 194 34.68 15.05 35.93
N GLU A 195 35.13 14.63 34.75
CA GLU A 195 35.00 15.40 33.50
C GLU A 195 33.69 15.11 32.76
N ARG A 196 33.10 13.93 32.99
CA ARG A 196 31.87 13.46 32.34
C ARG A 196 30.74 14.49 32.33
N LEU A 197 30.58 15.22 33.44
CA LEU A 197 29.55 16.25 33.57
C LEU A 197 29.69 17.35 32.50
N PHE A 198 30.92 17.76 32.19
CA PHE A 198 31.19 18.81 31.19
C PHE A 198 30.91 18.32 29.76
N TYR A 199 31.26 17.08 29.44
CA TYR A 199 30.94 16.46 28.15
C TYR A 199 29.42 16.34 27.96
N GLU A 200 28.69 15.89 28.98
CA GLU A 200 27.24 15.79 28.95
C GLU A 200 26.59 17.18 28.78
N LEU A 201 27.06 18.17 29.54
CA LEU A 201 26.50 19.53 29.51
C LEU A 201 26.74 20.23 28.17
N ILE A 202 27.97 20.18 27.63
CA ILE A 202 28.29 20.77 26.32
C ILE A 202 27.52 20.05 25.21
N SER A 203 27.44 18.72 25.25
CA SER A 203 26.66 17.96 24.27
C SER A 203 25.16 18.26 24.33
N ASP A 204 24.60 18.45 25.53
CA ASP A 204 23.21 18.90 25.71
C ASP A 204 23.00 20.31 25.11
N ILE A 205 23.94 21.23 25.28
CA ILE A 205 23.89 22.58 24.67
C ILE A 205 23.91 22.48 23.14
N ILE A 206 24.85 21.74 22.56
CA ILE A 206 24.94 21.53 21.11
C ILE A 206 23.66 20.88 20.59
N MET A 207 23.10 19.90 21.31
CA MET A 207 21.86 19.24 20.96
C MET A 207 20.66 20.21 21.01
N GLN A 208 20.59 21.10 22.00
CA GLN A 208 19.59 22.16 22.06
C GLN A 208 19.75 23.15 20.90
N MET A 209 20.98 23.59 20.60
CA MET A 209 21.27 24.45 19.43
C MET A 209 20.82 23.77 18.13
N ARG A 210 21.11 22.47 17.99
CA ARG A 210 20.73 21.65 16.83
C ARG A 210 19.22 21.51 16.68
N TYR A 211 18.48 21.43 17.79
CA TYR A 211 17.02 21.39 17.76
C TYR A 211 16.42 22.63 17.10
N TYR A 212 16.98 23.82 17.39
CA TYR A 212 16.48 25.08 16.82
C TYR A 212 17.05 25.40 15.44
N SER A 213 18.29 25.01 15.18
CA SER A 213 19.06 25.53 14.04
C SER A 213 19.55 24.46 13.07
N GLY A 214 19.21 23.19 13.32
CA GLY A 214 19.57 22.07 12.46
C GLY A 214 21.08 21.86 12.39
N HIS A 215 21.59 21.57 11.20
CA HIS A 215 23.00 21.21 10.98
C HIS A 215 23.98 22.36 11.25
N LYS A 216 23.56 23.61 11.09
CA LYS A 216 24.39 24.80 11.38
C LYS A 216 24.92 24.82 12.82
N ALA A 217 24.19 24.25 13.77
CA ALA A 217 24.64 24.16 15.16
C ALA A 217 25.88 23.28 15.33
N ILE A 218 26.02 22.23 14.50
CA ILE A 218 27.17 21.33 14.51
C ILE A 218 28.37 22.05 13.89
N GLU A 219 28.17 22.73 12.75
CA GLU A 219 29.19 23.55 12.11
C GLU A 219 29.73 24.64 13.05
N ILE A 220 28.85 25.29 13.82
CA ILE A 220 29.25 26.26 14.85
C ILE A 220 30.14 25.59 15.90
N ALA A 221 29.75 24.41 16.38
CA ALA A 221 30.48 23.69 17.43
C ALA A 221 31.83 23.16 16.95
N GLU A 222 31.93 22.73 15.69
CA GLU A 222 33.18 22.27 15.06
C GLU A 222 34.21 23.40 14.91
N ASN A 223 33.77 24.65 14.83
CA ASN A 223 34.64 25.83 14.71
C ASN A 223 35.08 26.41 16.07
N ILE A 224 34.69 25.82 17.20
CA ILE A 224 35.10 26.30 18.52
C ILE A 224 36.48 25.75 18.88
N ASP A 225 37.43 26.64 19.10
CA ASP A 225 38.77 26.27 19.53
C ASP A 225 38.75 25.49 20.85
N GLY A 226 39.48 24.37 20.89
CA GLY A 226 39.53 23.47 22.04
C GLY A 226 38.40 22.45 22.15
N LEU A 227 37.45 22.40 21.21
CA LEU A 227 36.34 21.45 21.21
C LEU A 227 36.39 20.56 19.96
N VAL A 228 36.44 19.24 20.15
CA VAL A 228 36.36 18.27 19.04
C VAL A 228 35.00 17.57 19.08
N VAL A 229 34.22 17.70 18.02
CA VAL A 229 32.87 17.14 17.91
C VAL A 229 32.80 16.11 16.77
N GLN A 230 31.99 15.07 16.94
CA GLN A 230 31.71 14.11 15.88
C GLN A 230 30.74 14.69 14.85
N GLU A 231 31.14 14.64 13.59
CA GLU A 231 30.36 15.11 12.44
C GLU A 231 28.97 14.45 12.41
N GLY A 232 27.94 15.26 12.19
CA GLY A 232 26.55 14.81 12.04
C GLY A 232 25.85 14.37 13.33
N SER A 233 26.54 13.92 14.39
CA SER A 233 25.91 13.55 15.67
C SER A 233 25.87 14.74 16.65
N GLY A 234 26.92 15.57 16.68
CA GLY A 234 27.10 16.58 17.72
C GLY A 234 27.64 16.02 19.04
N LYS A 235 28.16 14.78 19.03
CA LYS A 235 28.80 14.14 20.19
C LYS A 235 30.16 14.77 20.45
N VAL A 236 30.44 15.18 21.68
CA VAL A 236 31.73 15.75 22.06
C VAL A 236 32.77 14.62 22.18
N LEU A 237 33.82 14.64 21.38
CA LEU A 237 34.85 13.61 21.40
C LEU A 237 35.98 13.97 22.36
N LYS A 238 36.43 15.22 22.38
CA LYS A 238 37.51 15.72 23.24
C LYS A 238 37.31 17.19 23.62
N ILE A 239 37.78 17.55 24.79
CA ILE A 239 37.81 18.90 25.36
C ILE A 239 39.26 19.22 25.72
N ASN A 240 39.85 20.24 25.08
CA ASN A 240 41.26 20.62 25.27
C ASN A 240 41.41 21.97 26.01
N LYS A 241 40.31 22.68 26.27
CA LYS A 241 40.29 23.97 26.96
C LYS A 241 39.36 23.94 28.18
N ASP A 242 39.36 25.02 28.95
CA ASP A 242 38.44 25.19 30.06
C ASP A 242 36.98 25.04 29.58
N PRO A 243 36.18 24.15 30.20
CA PRO A 243 34.81 23.91 29.77
C PRO A 243 33.92 25.16 29.81
N ALA A 244 34.14 26.09 30.75
CA ALA A 244 33.33 27.30 30.84
C ALA A 244 33.64 28.26 29.68
N GLU A 245 34.91 28.36 29.27
CA GLU A 245 35.32 29.09 28.06
C GLU A 245 34.64 28.54 26.81
N ILE A 246 34.65 27.21 26.63
CA ILE A 246 34.00 26.55 25.48
C ILE A 246 32.49 26.82 25.45
N ILE A 247 31.82 26.74 26.60
CA ILE A 247 30.37 27.03 26.70
C ILE A 247 30.08 28.49 26.33
N ALA A 248 30.89 29.43 26.83
CA ALA A 248 30.73 30.84 26.52
C ALA A 248 30.92 31.11 25.01
N LEU A 249 31.96 30.53 24.40
CA LEU A 249 32.23 30.65 22.96
C LEU A 249 31.11 30.03 22.11
N LEU A 250 30.60 28.85 22.49
CA LEU A 250 29.46 28.22 21.81
C LEU A 250 28.23 29.12 21.79
N ILE A 251 27.85 29.67 22.95
CA ILE A 251 26.67 30.56 23.07
C ILE A 251 26.89 31.85 22.26
N LEU A 252 28.09 32.43 22.34
CA LEU A 252 28.44 33.66 21.62
C LEU A 252 28.40 33.47 20.11
N GLN A 253 29.05 32.43 19.58
CA GLN A 253 29.08 32.14 18.14
C GLN A 253 27.69 31.78 17.61
N TYR A 254 26.91 31.03 18.39
CA TYR A 254 25.53 30.73 18.05
C TYR A 254 24.68 32.01 17.93
N GLN A 255 24.76 32.90 18.91
CA GLN A 255 24.03 34.17 18.87
C GLN A 255 24.47 35.04 17.69
N LYS A 256 25.78 35.09 17.42
CA LYS A 256 26.36 35.87 16.31
C LYS A 256 25.86 35.37 14.94
N GLN A 257 25.85 34.06 14.71
CA GLN A 257 25.48 33.51 13.40
C GLN A 257 23.97 33.41 13.18
N ILE A 258 23.18 33.19 14.24
CA ILE A 258 21.74 32.88 14.11
C ILE A 258 20.86 34.08 14.47
N GLY A 259 21.42 35.11 15.11
CA GLY A 259 20.73 36.35 15.45
C GLY A 259 19.63 36.20 16.51
N LYS A 260 19.56 35.04 17.19
CA LYS A 260 18.57 34.75 18.24
C LYS A 260 19.27 34.36 19.53
N LYS A 261 18.84 34.97 20.65
CA LYS A 261 19.32 34.59 21.98
C LYS A 261 18.83 33.18 22.32
N MET A 262 19.77 32.29 22.65
CA MET A 262 19.45 30.94 23.09
C MET A 262 18.82 31.01 24.48
N ARG A 263 17.57 30.58 24.62
CA ARG A 263 16.99 30.31 25.94
C ARG A 263 17.50 28.96 26.39
N VAL A 264 18.61 28.95 27.14
CA VAL A 264 19.08 27.74 27.83
C VAL A 264 18.02 27.43 28.88
N LEU A 265 17.08 26.56 28.54
CA LEU A 265 16.10 26.10 29.50
C LEU A 265 16.84 25.14 30.43
N PRO A 266 16.86 25.39 31.75
CA PRO A 266 17.34 24.39 32.69
C PRO A 266 16.50 23.14 32.48
N ARG A 267 17.18 22.02 32.23
CA ARG A 267 16.55 20.71 32.03
C ARG A 267 15.60 20.50 33.19
N ARG A 268 14.28 20.58 32.95
CA ARG A 268 13.28 20.20 33.95
C ARG A 268 13.63 18.75 34.29
N THR A 269 14.19 18.54 35.48
CA THR A 269 14.50 17.22 35.98
C THR A 269 13.20 16.44 35.94
N ASP A 270 13.11 15.46 35.05
CA ASP A 270 11.89 14.66 34.91
C ASP A 270 11.61 14.03 36.27
N ARG A 271 10.34 13.89 36.64
CA ARG A 271 9.96 13.42 38.00
C ARG A 271 10.62 12.06 38.33
N GLU A 272 10.92 11.25 37.32
CA GLU A 272 11.67 9.99 37.41
C GLU A 272 13.15 10.18 37.80
N THR A 273 13.83 11.21 37.30
CA THR A 273 15.24 11.49 37.66
C THR A 273 15.33 11.96 39.11
N LYS A 274 14.35 12.77 39.57
CA LYS A 274 14.19 13.11 40.99
C LYS A 274 13.96 11.88 41.86
N THR A 275 13.31 10.83 41.37
CA THR A 275 13.10 9.61 42.18
C THR A 275 14.37 8.77 42.30
N ARG A 276 15.22 8.73 41.27
CA ARG A 276 16.51 8.00 41.28
C ARG A 276 17.62 8.70 42.09
N LEU A 277 17.55 10.02 42.26
CA LEU A 277 18.54 10.79 43.02
C LEU A 277 18.22 10.90 44.53
N ARG A 278 17.01 10.52 44.97
CA ARG A 278 16.62 10.51 46.40
C ARG A 278 17.58 9.79 47.36
N PRO A 279 18.20 8.64 47.04
CA PRO A 279 19.14 8.00 47.96
C PRO A 279 20.48 8.75 48.03
N ILE A 280 20.88 9.46 46.98
CA ILE A 280 22.14 10.23 46.95
C ILE A 280 21.99 11.51 47.77
N ASP A 281 20.83 12.17 47.71
CA ASP A 281 20.52 13.33 48.54
C ASP A 281 20.47 12.96 50.04
N LYS A 282 19.95 11.78 50.41
CA LYS A 282 20.01 11.29 51.81
C LYS A 282 21.45 11.11 52.31
N ASN A 283 22.36 10.63 51.46
CA ASN A 283 23.76 10.48 51.84
C ASN A 283 24.48 11.82 51.93
N LEU A 284 24.13 12.81 51.09
CA LEU A 284 24.66 14.17 51.16
C LEU A 284 24.17 14.92 52.41
N ASP A 285 22.94 14.70 52.84
CA ASP A 285 22.42 15.24 54.11
C ASP A 285 23.10 14.61 55.33
N ILE A 286 23.45 13.31 55.27
CA ILE A 286 24.26 12.66 56.32
C ILE A 286 25.67 13.25 56.35
N ILE A 287 26.32 13.44 55.20
CA ILE A 287 27.65 14.07 55.11
C ILE A 287 27.61 15.50 55.64
N LYS A 288 26.62 16.31 55.26
CA LYS A 288 26.43 17.67 55.82
C LYS A 288 26.23 17.69 57.34
N LYS A 289 25.70 16.61 57.93
CA LYS A 289 25.52 16.48 59.38
C LYS A 289 26.81 16.12 60.13
N TYR A 290 27.79 15.51 59.46
CA TYR A 290 29.10 15.18 60.04
C TYR A 290 30.15 16.29 59.87
N PHE A 291 29.96 17.20 58.91
CA PHE A 291 30.88 18.31 58.63
C PHE A 291 30.37 19.67 59.14
N ARG A 292 29.49 19.68 60.14
CA ARG A 292 29.01 20.90 60.79
C ARG A 292 29.25 20.86 62.30
#